data_AF-A0A2D4NKI9-F1
#
_entry.id   AF-A0A2D4NKI9-F1
#
_cell.length_a   1.000
_cell.length_b   1.000
_cell.length_c   1.000
_cell.angle_alpha   90.00
_cell.angle_beta   90.00
_cell.angle_gamma   90.00
#
_symmetry.space_group_name_H-M   'P 1'
#
loop_
_entity.id
_entity.type
_entity.pdbx_description
1 polymer ?
#
loop_
_entity_poly.entity_id
_entity_poly.type
_entity_poly.pdbx_seq_one_letter_code
_entity_poly.pdbx_strand_id
1 'polypeptide(L)'
;VIQCSKLLSDTTVIQFYPSKFVLITDILDTFGKLVYERIFSMCADHCNPLPDNFTPESVNDIAKETCLNWFFKIASIRELIPRFYVETSILKCNKFLSKTGILECLPRLTSMIRGIGDPLVAVYARAYLCRVGIEVAPYLKDDLSKNFFDFLLTFKQVHGDTVQNQLVAQGVEIPSYLTLYSPAIDWILQCIAYRAAETLLTEMMERCRMLGNNALLLNSVMSAFRAEFIAARAMDFIGMIK
;
A
#
# COMPACT_ATOMS: atom_id res chain seq x y z
N VAL A 1 -0.98 18.35 -4.78
CA VAL A 1 -0.88 17.00 -4.15
C VAL A 1 -1.96 16.73 -3.11
N ILE A 2 -2.11 17.54 -2.05
CA ILE A 2 -3.17 17.31 -1.03
C ILE A 2 -4.55 17.20 -1.66
N GLN A 3 -4.94 18.15 -2.50
CA GLN A 3 -6.25 18.12 -3.19
C GLN A 3 -6.38 16.90 -4.13
N CYS A 4 -5.30 16.51 -4.81
CA CYS A 4 -5.28 15.30 -5.63
C CYS A 4 -5.53 14.05 -4.76
N SER A 5 -4.84 13.92 -3.63
CA SER A 5 -5.00 12.79 -2.71
C SER A 5 -6.42 12.73 -2.10
N LYS A 6 -7.09 13.87 -1.90
CA LYS A 6 -8.49 13.87 -1.45
C LYS A 6 -9.43 13.19 -2.46
N LEU A 7 -9.12 13.23 -3.75
CA LEU A 7 -9.93 12.54 -4.77
C LEU A 7 -9.91 11.01 -4.59
N LEU A 8 -8.95 10.46 -3.83
CA LEU A 8 -8.89 9.03 -3.49
C LEU A 8 -9.91 8.63 -2.41
N SER A 9 -10.54 9.57 -1.69
CA SER A 9 -11.67 9.24 -0.82
C SER A 9 -13.02 9.26 -1.54
N ASP A 10 -13.05 9.78 -2.75
CA ASP A 10 -14.27 9.91 -3.53
C ASP A 10 -14.59 8.58 -4.22
N THR A 11 -15.77 8.02 -3.98
CA THR A 11 -16.24 6.80 -4.64
C THR A 11 -17.55 7.02 -5.39
N THR A 12 -17.86 8.27 -5.77
CA THR A 12 -19.08 8.67 -6.52
C THR A 12 -19.21 8.00 -7.88
N VAL A 13 -18.09 7.70 -8.57
CA VAL A 13 -18.07 6.90 -9.80
C VAL A 13 -17.11 5.72 -9.60
N ILE A 14 -17.60 4.69 -8.91
CA ILE A 14 -16.77 3.64 -8.34
C ILE A 14 -16.03 2.80 -9.40
N GLN A 15 -16.61 2.62 -10.58
CA GLN A 15 -16.02 1.84 -11.67
C GLN A 15 -14.69 2.40 -12.18
N PHE A 16 -14.48 3.73 -12.09
CA PHE A 16 -13.22 4.37 -12.49
C PHE A 16 -12.21 4.47 -11.36
N TYR A 17 -12.53 3.96 -10.16
CA TYR A 17 -11.66 4.07 -8.99
C TYR A 17 -10.24 3.53 -9.26
N PRO A 18 -10.04 2.36 -9.90
CA PRO A 18 -8.69 1.86 -10.21
C PRO A 18 -7.89 2.82 -11.11
N SER A 19 -8.54 3.38 -12.14
CA SER A 19 -7.88 4.33 -13.06
C SER A 19 -7.54 5.65 -12.35
N LYS A 20 -8.48 6.18 -11.57
CA LYS A 20 -8.25 7.36 -10.74
C LYS A 20 -7.10 7.15 -9.76
N PHE A 21 -7.05 5.99 -9.12
CA PHE A 21 -5.98 5.64 -8.20
C PHE A 21 -4.61 5.78 -8.88
N VAL A 22 -4.42 5.11 -10.03
CA VAL A 22 -3.14 5.14 -10.78
C VAL A 22 -2.71 6.58 -11.08
N LEU A 23 -3.61 7.38 -11.66
CA LEU A 23 -3.31 8.77 -12.03
C LEU A 23 -2.90 9.63 -10.84
N ILE A 24 -3.58 9.49 -9.70
CA ILE A 24 -3.26 10.27 -8.51
C ILE A 24 -1.97 9.76 -7.86
N THR A 25 -1.72 8.45 -7.86
CA THR A 25 -0.48 7.89 -7.32
C THR A 25 0.74 8.26 -8.15
N ASP A 26 0.63 8.42 -9.47
CA ASP A 26 1.73 8.89 -10.31
C ASP A 26 2.12 10.34 -9.98
N ILE A 27 1.12 11.19 -9.70
CA ILE A 27 1.34 12.56 -9.22
C ILE A 27 2.04 12.55 -7.86
N LEU A 28 1.63 11.65 -6.97
CA LEU A 28 2.24 11.50 -5.64
C LEU A 28 3.68 11.01 -5.73
N ASP A 29 3.96 10.03 -6.58
CA ASP A 29 5.31 9.51 -6.78
C ASP A 29 6.24 10.57 -7.37
N THR A 30 5.73 11.35 -8.34
CA THR A 30 6.47 12.51 -8.87
C THR A 30 6.76 13.52 -7.78
N PHE A 31 5.79 13.83 -6.93
CA PHE A 31 5.99 14.71 -5.78
C PHE A 31 7.03 14.15 -4.80
N GLY A 32 6.92 12.87 -4.43
CA GLY A 32 7.87 12.20 -3.55
C GLY A 32 9.30 12.26 -4.06
N LYS A 33 9.47 12.00 -5.36
CA LYS A 33 10.75 12.11 -6.07
C LYS A 33 11.31 13.53 -6.02
N LEU A 34 10.51 14.54 -6.35
CA LEU A 34 10.95 15.95 -6.34
C LEU A 34 11.34 16.43 -4.93
N VAL A 35 10.60 15.99 -3.90
CA VAL A 35 10.97 16.29 -2.49
C VAL A 35 12.30 15.63 -2.14
N TYR A 36 12.47 14.35 -2.49
CA TYR A 36 13.71 13.62 -2.25
C TYR A 36 14.91 14.28 -2.93
N GLU A 37 14.79 14.59 -4.22
CA GLU A 37 15.85 15.22 -5.02
C GLU A 37 16.23 16.60 -4.47
N ARG A 38 15.24 17.38 -4.04
CA ARG A 38 15.48 18.69 -3.41
C ARG A 38 16.25 18.56 -2.10
N ILE A 39 15.91 17.60 -1.24
CA ILE A 39 16.64 17.41 0.03
C ILE A 39 18.04 16.89 -0.27
N PHE A 40 18.16 15.94 -1.21
CA PHE A 40 19.44 15.37 -1.61
C PHE A 40 20.41 16.42 -2.16
N SER A 41 19.93 17.37 -2.97
CA SER A 41 20.78 18.45 -3.51
C SER A 41 21.30 19.39 -2.43
N MET A 42 20.61 19.51 -1.30
CA MET A 42 21.08 20.27 -0.14
C MET A 42 22.18 19.53 0.65
N CYS A 43 22.34 18.22 0.45
CA CYS A 43 23.39 17.43 1.08
C CYS A 43 24.73 17.57 0.37
N ALA A 44 24.73 17.88 -0.94
CA ALA A 44 25.93 17.99 -1.74
C ALA A 44 26.53 19.40 -1.60
N ASP A 45 27.70 19.50 -0.98
CA ASP A 45 28.57 20.65 -1.24
C ASP A 45 29.12 20.49 -2.67
N HIS A 46 29.26 21.59 -3.42
CA HIS A 46 29.73 21.58 -4.82
C HIS A 46 31.05 20.82 -5.06
N CYS A 47 31.81 20.50 -4.00
CA CYS A 47 33.07 19.77 -4.04
C CYS A 47 32.97 18.27 -3.71
N ASN A 48 31.92 17.79 -3.03
CA ASN A 48 31.80 16.40 -2.57
C ASN A 48 30.36 15.89 -2.70
N PRO A 49 30.00 15.20 -3.81
CA PRO A 49 28.68 14.62 -3.96
C PRO A 49 28.45 13.49 -2.94
N LEU A 50 27.24 13.43 -2.38
CA LEU A 50 26.85 12.36 -1.46
C LEU A 50 26.76 11.03 -2.23
N PRO A 51 27.36 9.93 -1.74
CA PRO A 51 27.27 8.64 -2.41
C PRO A 51 25.83 8.09 -2.36
N ASP A 52 25.45 7.25 -3.33
CA ASP A 52 24.10 6.66 -3.41
C ASP A 52 23.70 5.89 -2.13
N ASN A 53 24.66 5.31 -1.43
CA ASN A 53 24.48 4.57 -0.17
C ASN A 53 24.89 5.38 1.07
N PHE A 54 24.69 6.70 1.03
CA PHE A 54 24.90 7.54 2.19
C PHE A 54 24.08 7.09 3.40
N THR A 55 24.58 7.42 4.59
CA THR A 55 23.90 7.17 5.85
C THR A 55 23.39 8.48 6.46
N PRO A 56 22.40 8.45 7.36
CA PRO A 56 21.88 9.67 7.99
C PRO A 56 22.97 10.48 8.71
N GLU A 57 24.04 9.83 9.18
CA GLU A 57 25.16 10.50 9.85
C GLU A 57 25.96 11.39 8.89
N SER A 58 26.00 11.08 7.59
CA SER A 58 26.67 11.91 6.57
C SER A 58 25.79 13.05 6.02
N VAL A 59 24.56 13.20 6.51
CA VAL A 59 23.63 14.26 6.07
C VAL A 59 23.79 15.49 6.98
N ASN A 60 23.96 16.66 6.38
CA ASN A 60 24.08 17.93 7.11
C ASN A 60 22.77 18.34 7.81
N ASP A 61 22.89 19.24 8.79
CA ASP A 61 21.77 19.62 9.65
C ASP A 61 20.66 20.37 8.88
N ILE A 62 21.02 21.16 7.87
CA ILE A 62 20.04 21.91 7.05
C ILE A 62 19.14 20.94 6.27
N ALA A 63 19.72 19.91 5.67
CA ALA A 63 18.96 18.88 4.94
C ALA A 63 18.09 18.04 5.90
N LYS A 64 18.61 17.68 7.08
CA LYS A 64 17.84 16.98 8.13
C LYS A 64 16.65 17.79 8.59
N GLU A 65 16.87 19.07 8.93
CA GLU A 65 15.83 19.98 9.38
C GLU A 65 14.77 20.17 8.28
N THR A 66 15.20 20.35 7.03
CA THR A 66 14.28 20.47 5.89
C THR A 66 13.43 19.21 5.72
N CYS A 67 14.04 18.03 5.86
CA CYS A 67 13.34 16.76 5.79
C CYS A 67 12.33 16.60 6.95
N LEU A 68 12.72 16.91 8.20
CA LEU A 68 11.81 16.90 9.35
C LEU A 68 10.63 17.85 9.14
N ASN A 69 10.89 19.05 8.62
CA ASN A 69 9.85 20.04 8.32
C ASN A 69 8.82 19.53 7.30
N TRP A 70 9.23 18.71 6.32
CA TRP A 70 8.28 18.04 5.43
C TRP A 70 7.38 17.06 6.18
N PHE A 71 7.95 16.19 7.03
CA PHE A 71 7.16 15.25 7.84
C PHE A 71 6.22 15.98 8.81
N PHE A 72 6.66 17.04 9.48
CA PHE A 72 5.80 17.82 10.38
C PHE A 72 4.67 18.52 9.66
N LYS A 73 4.92 19.10 8.48
CA LYS A 73 3.87 19.71 7.64
C LYS A 73 2.83 18.67 7.22
N ILE A 74 3.26 17.47 6.83
CA ILE A 74 2.35 16.38 6.46
C ILE A 74 1.57 15.87 7.66
N ALA A 75 2.22 15.68 8.81
CA ALA A 75 1.57 15.24 10.05
C ALA A 75 0.45 16.21 10.50
N SER A 76 0.60 17.50 10.17
CA SER A 76 -0.41 18.55 10.47
C SER A 76 -1.68 18.46 9.61
N ILE A 77 -1.70 17.65 8.54
CA ILE A 77 -2.89 17.43 7.71
C ILE A 77 -3.95 16.69 8.54
N ARG A 78 -5.12 17.31 8.72
CA ARG A 78 -6.20 16.76 9.55
C ARG A 78 -6.89 15.55 8.92
N GLU A 79 -7.09 15.59 7.61
CA GLU A 79 -7.79 14.54 6.87
C GLU A 79 -6.90 13.30 6.70
N LEU A 80 -7.44 12.13 7.04
CA LEU A 80 -6.69 10.87 7.08
C LEU A 80 -6.10 10.47 5.72
N ILE A 81 -6.93 10.45 4.67
CA ILE A 81 -6.57 10.00 3.32
C ILE A 81 -5.42 10.84 2.74
N PRO A 82 -5.54 12.16 2.60
CA PRO A 82 -4.44 12.96 2.07
C PRO A 82 -3.19 12.89 2.94
N ARG A 83 -3.32 12.85 4.28
CA ARG A 83 -2.15 12.68 5.17
C ARG A 83 -1.42 11.37 4.86
N PHE A 84 -2.14 10.26 4.81
CA PHE A 84 -1.60 8.94 4.55
C PHE A 84 -0.87 8.87 3.21
N TYR A 85 -1.50 9.31 2.12
CA TYR A 85 -0.92 9.21 0.78
C TYR A 85 0.29 10.12 0.59
N VAL A 86 0.21 11.37 1.07
CA VAL A 86 1.32 12.31 0.97
C VAL A 86 2.50 11.86 1.84
N GLU A 87 2.25 11.35 3.05
CA GLU A 87 3.31 10.78 3.90
C GLU A 87 3.97 9.56 3.26
N THR A 88 3.17 8.64 2.73
CA THR A 88 3.67 7.43 2.05
C THR A 88 4.50 7.80 0.83
N SER A 89 4.12 8.82 0.06
CA SER A 89 4.87 9.25 -1.13
C SER A 89 6.29 9.75 -0.83
N ILE A 90 6.54 10.29 0.36
CA ILE A 90 7.87 10.76 0.78
C ILE A 90 8.60 9.76 1.68
N LEU A 91 8.12 8.51 1.80
CA LEU A 91 8.66 7.54 2.76
C LEU A 91 10.17 7.31 2.59
N LYS A 92 10.68 7.37 1.35
CA LYS A 92 12.12 7.31 1.01
C LYS A 92 12.96 8.39 1.71
N CYS A 93 12.37 9.55 2.02
CA CYS A 93 13.05 10.65 2.70
C CYS A 93 13.46 10.31 4.14
N ASN A 94 12.91 9.24 4.76
CA ASN A 94 13.41 8.75 6.05
C ASN A 94 14.91 8.45 6.04
N LYS A 95 15.48 8.11 4.87
CA LYS A 95 16.92 7.89 4.70
C LYS A 95 17.78 9.09 5.10
N PHE A 96 17.25 10.31 5.07
CA PHE A 96 17.96 11.50 5.52
C PHE A 96 17.99 11.67 7.04
N LEU A 97 17.06 11.02 7.76
CA LEU A 97 16.83 11.26 9.18
C LEU A 97 17.40 10.17 10.07
N SER A 98 17.08 8.91 9.78
CA SER A 98 17.53 7.77 10.60
C SER A 98 17.46 6.46 9.82
N LYS A 99 18.27 5.49 10.26
CA LYS A 99 18.23 4.12 9.71
C LYS A 99 16.97 3.36 10.14
N THR A 100 16.37 3.77 11.26
CA THR A 100 15.25 3.09 11.91
C THR A 100 13.90 3.76 11.67
N GLY A 101 13.85 4.99 11.15
CA GLY A 101 12.59 5.75 11.03
C GLY A 101 11.54 5.00 10.22
N ILE A 102 11.97 4.29 9.18
CA ILE A 102 11.07 3.47 8.35
C ILE A 102 10.47 2.27 9.10
N LEU A 103 11.19 1.70 10.09
CA LEU A 103 10.72 0.62 10.96
C LEU A 103 9.53 1.07 11.81
N GLU A 104 9.48 2.34 12.16
CA GLU A 104 8.40 2.92 12.95
C GLU A 104 7.26 3.45 12.05
N CYS A 105 7.62 4.06 10.92
CA CYS A 105 6.65 4.61 9.98
C CYS A 105 5.77 3.54 9.33
N LEU A 106 6.31 2.40 8.90
CA LEU A 106 5.56 1.38 8.18
C LEU A 106 4.43 0.75 9.02
N PRO A 107 4.66 0.28 10.27
CA PRO A 107 3.58 -0.22 11.13
C PRO A 107 2.55 0.85 11.47
N ARG A 108 2.97 2.11 11.67
CA ARG A 108 2.06 3.24 11.92
C ARG A 108 1.16 3.50 10.71
N LEU A 109 1.73 3.59 9.50
CA LEU A 109 0.97 3.79 8.25
C LEU A 109 0.00 2.61 8.00
N THR A 110 0.45 1.37 8.24
CA THR A 110 -0.41 0.18 8.16
C THR A 110 -1.60 0.28 9.11
N SER A 111 -1.37 0.78 10.32
CA SER A 111 -2.42 0.97 11.33
C SER A 111 -3.37 2.13 10.98
N MET A 112 -2.86 3.21 10.37
CA MET A 112 -3.69 4.34 9.92
C MET A 112 -4.74 3.92 8.89
N ILE A 113 -4.43 2.98 8.00
CA ILE A 113 -5.35 2.48 6.99
C ILE A 113 -6.62 1.86 7.61
N ARG A 114 -6.55 1.35 8.85
CA ARG A 114 -7.72 0.80 9.56
C ARG A 114 -8.81 1.85 9.83
N GLY A 115 -8.45 3.14 9.80
CA GLY A 115 -9.39 4.25 9.92
C GLY A 115 -10.13 4.60 8.62
N ILE A 116 -9.83 3.92 7.50
CA ILE A 116 -10.51 4.13 6.22
C ILE A 116 -11.77 3.25 6.20
N GLY A 117 -12.94 3.88 6.15
CA GLY A 117 -14.23 3.19 6.23
C GLY A 117 -14.69 2.51 4.94
N ASP A 118 -14.30 3.03 3.78
CA ASP A 118 -14.63 2.44 2.48
C ASP A 118 -13.64 1.29 2.18
N PRO A 119 -14.11 0.04 2.00
CA PRO A 119 -13.24 -1.12 1.84
C PRO A 119 -12.46 -1.12 0.51
N LEU A 120 -12.96 -0.47 -0.54
CA LEU A 120 -12.25 -0.32 -1.80
C LEU A 120 -11.13 0.71 -1.64
N VAL A 121 -11.43 1.84 -1.01
CA VAL A 121 -10.40 2.86 -0.71
C VAL A 121 -9.30 2.28 0.19
N ALA A 122 -9.68 1.48 1.19
CA ALA A 122 -8.75 0.86 2.12
C ALA A 122 -7.79 -0.12 1.42
N VAL A 123 -8.28 -1.01 0.54
CA VAL A 123 -7.40 -1.99 -0.14
C VAL A 123 -6.40 -1.30 -1.07
N TYR A 124 -6.79 -0.22 -1.74
CA TYR A 124 -5.88 0.54 -2.59
C TYR A 124 -4.84 1.35 -1.80
N ALA A 125 -5.22 1.87 -0.63
CA ALA A 125 -4.26 2.46 0.30
C ALA A 125 -3.19 1.43 0.73
N ARG A 126 -3.60 0.18 1.00
CA ARG A 126 -2.68 -0.93 1.29
C ARG A 126 -1.77 -1.24 0.12
N ALA A 127 -2.32 -1.31 -1.10
CA ALA A 127 -1.54 -1.54 -2.31
C ALA A 127 -0.47 -0.47 -2.51
N TYR A 128 -0.80 0.81 -2.32
CA TYR A 128 0.16 1.91 -2.39
C TYR A 128 1.27 1.78 -1.34
N LEU A 129 0.92 1.48 -0.09
CA LEU A 129 1.89 1.30 0.99
C LEU A 129 2.81 0.10 0.74
N CYS A 130 2.25 -1.04 0.30
CA CYS A 130 3.05 -2.21 -0.05
C CYS A 130 4.03 -1.91 -1.18
N ARG A 131 3.60 -1.19 -2.23
CA ARG A 131 4.45 -0.80 -3.35
C ARG A 131 5.61 0.09 -2.92
N VAL A 132 5.30 1.19 -2.24
CA VAL A 132 6.33 2.14 -1.83
C VAL A 132 7.22 1.50 -0.77
N GLY A 133 6.63 0.74 0.17
CA GLY A 133 7.33 0.03 1.23
C GLY A 133 8.36 -0.96 0.70
N ILE A 134 8.02 -1.80 -0.29
CA ILE A 134 8.98 -2.76 -0.85
C ILE A 134 10.10 -2.06 -1.64
N GLU A 135 9.81 -0.92 -2.28
CA GLU A 135 10.81 -0.12 -3.00
C GLU A 135 11.85 0.50 -2.05
N VAL A 136 11.40 1.03 -0.90
CA VAL A 136 12.28 1.77 0.03
C VAL A 136 12.89 0.90 1.12
N ALA A 137 12.23 -0.19 1.51
CA ALA A 137 12.63 -1.07 2.60
C ALA A 137 12.26 -2.53 2.31
N PRO A 138 12.88 -3.16 1.28
CA PRO A 138 12.58 -4.55 0.91
C PRO A 138 12.87 -5.56 2.03
N TYR A 139 13.76 -5.21 2.98
CA TYR A 139 14.07 -6.02 4.15
C TYR A 139 12.94 -6.06 5.21
N LEU A 140 11.92 -5.21 5.08
CA LEU A 140 10.72 -5.16 5.95
C LEU A 140 9.50 -5.77 5.29
N LYS A 141 9.73 -6.64 4.32
CA LYS A 141 8.67 -7.34 3.59
C LYS A 141 7.71 -8.09 4.53
N ASP A 142 8.22 -8.67 5.61
CA ASP A 142 7.40 -9.37 6.59
C ASP A 142 6.43 -8.43 7.32
N ASP A 143 6.85 -7.19 7.64
CA ASP A 143 5.96 -6.18 8.21
C ASP A 143 4.84 -5.77 7.24
N LEU A 144 5.13 -5.76 5.92
CA LEU A 144 4.12 -5.45 4.90
C LEU A 144 3.05 -6.53 4.79
N SER A 145 3.31 -7.79 5.17
CA SER A 145 2.32 -8.88 5.15
C SER A 145 1.09 -8.57 6.01
N LYS A 146 1.27 -7.75 7.07
CA LYS A 146 0.19 -7.27 7.93
C LYS A 146 -0.89 -6.50 7.15
N ASN A 147 -0.54 -5.84 6.05
CA ASN A 147 -1.53 -5.17 5.20
C ASN A 147 -2.50 -6.18 4.59
N PHE A 148 -2.00 -7.29 4.05
CA PHE A 148 -2.85 -8.33 3.51
C PHE A 148 -3.72 -8.96 4.61
N PHE A 149 -3.13 -9.29 5.76
CA PHE A 149 -3.87 -9.87 6.87
C PHE A 149 -4.96 -8.96 7.42
N ASP A 150 -4.67 -7.67 7.61
CA ASP A 150 -5.69 -6.70 8.03
C ASP A 150 -6.81 -6.57 6.98
N PHE A 151 -6.48 -6.63 5.68
CA PHE A 151 -7.48 -6.66 4.62
C PHE A 151 -8.40 -7.88 4.71
N LEU A 152 -7.85 -9.08 4.94
CA LEU A 152 -8.62 -10.30 5.12
C LEU A 152 -9.61 -10.19 6.29
N LEU A 153 -9.20 -9.57 7.41
CA LEU A 153 -10.08 -9.34 8.57
C LEU A 153 -11.29 -8.45 8.24
N THR A 154 -11.13 -7.52 7.31
CA THR A 154 -12.18 -6.58 6.89
C THR A 154 -12.90 -7.01 5.60
N PHE A 155 -12.51 -8.12 4.97
CA PHE A 155 -13.01 -8.52 3.64
C PHE A 155 -14.53 -8.66 3.57
N LYS A 156 -15.18 -9.09 4.67
CA LYS A 156 -16.64 -9.18 4.76
C LYS A 156 -17.37 -7.84 4.52
N GLN A 157 -16.70 -6.70 4.75
CA GLN A 157 -17.27 -5.36 4.54
C GLN A 157 -17.62 -5.07 3.08
N VAL A 158 -17.00 -5.79 2.13
CA VAL A 158 -17.30 -5.74 0.69
C VAL A 158 -18.78 -6.04 0.41
N HIS A 159 -19.43 -6.82 1.30
CA HIS A 159 -20.85 -7.17 1.19
C HIS A 159 -21.74 -6.39 2.19
N GLY A 160 -21.19 -5.41 2.92
CA GLY A 160 -21.92 -4.66 3.94
C GLY A 160 -22.94 -3.69 3.37
N ASP A 161 -23.96 -3.34 4.17
CA ASP A 161 -25.11 -2.53 3.74
C ASP A 161 -24.71 -1.18 3.12
N THR A 162 -23.70 -0.50 3.67
CA THR A 162 -23.19 0.76 3.12
C THR A 162 -22.72 0.61 1.67
N VAL A 163 -21.98 -0.47 1.40
CA VAL A 163 -21.48 -0.77 0.05
C VAL A 163 -22.65 -1.15 -0.86
N GLN A 164 -23.56 -2.01 -0.40
CA GLN A 164 -24.74 -2.40 -1.18
C GLN A 164 -25.58 -1.19 -1.60
N ASN A 165 -25.86 -0.29 -0.66
CA ASN A 165 -26.62 0.94 -0.91
C ASN A 165 -25.92 1.84 -1.94
N GLN A 166 -24.60 1.97 -1.85
CA GLN A 166 -23.80 2.73 -2.81
C GLN A 166 -23.84 2.10 -4.21
N LEU A 167 -23.71 0.78 -4.30
CA LEU A 167 -23.76 0.04 -5.56
C LEU A 167 -25.13 0.16 -6.23
N VAL A 168 -26.22 0.04 -5.46
CA VAL A 168 -27.59 0.26 -5.94
C VAL A 168 -27.75 1.69 -6.47
N ALA A 169 -27.29 2.69 -5.72
CA ALA A 169 -27.39 4.09 -6.12
C ALA A 169 -26.62 4.40 -7.42
N GLN A 170 -25.53 3.68 -7.68
CA GLN A 170 -24.70 3.83 -8.88
C GLN A 170 -25.05 2.86 -10.01
N GLY A 171 -25.99 1.93 -9.80
CA GLY A 171 -26.34 0.89 -10.78
C GLY A 171 -25.21 -0.08 -11.08
N VAL A 172 -24.37 -0.41 -10.09
CA VAL A 172 -23.21 -1.30 -10.24
C VAL A 172 -23.49 -2.66 -9.61
N GLU A 173 -23.32 -3.74 -10.36
CA GLU A 173 -23.51 -5.09 -9.84
C GLU A 173 -22.31 -5.56 -9.00
N ILE A 174 -22.57 -6.43 -8.02
CA ILE A 174 -21.54 -7.00 -7.14
C ILE A 174 -20.38 -7.65 -7.91
N PRO A 175 -20.60 -8.49 -8.95
CA PRO A 175 -19.49 -9.06 -9.71
C PRO A 175 -18.57 -7.99 -10.31
N SER A 176 -19.16 -6.94 -10.90
CA SER A 176 -18.40 -5.80 -11.45
C SER A 176 -17.61 -5.07 -10.36
N TYR A 177 -18.22 -4.83 -9.20
CA TYR A 177 -17.54 -4.22 -8.06
C TYR A 177 -16.36 -5.04 -7.56
N LEU A 178 -16.51 -6.37 -7.45
CA LEU A 178 -15.44 -7.26 -7.00
C LEU A 178 -14.22 -7.22 -7.94
N THR A 179 -14.41 -7.04 -9.24
CA THR A 179 -13.27 -6.90 -10.18
C THR A 179 -12.42 -5.65 -9.92
N LEU A 180 -12.99 -4.62 -9.28
CA LEU A 180 -12.25 -3.40 -8.95
C LEU A 180 -11.17 -3.64 -7.90
N TYR A 181 -11.27 -4.72 -7.11
CA TYR A 181 -10.30 -5.08 -6.08
C TYR A 181 -9.07 -5.79 -6.65
N SER A 182 -9.21 -6.53 -7.76
CA SER A 182 -8.14 -7.39 -8.28
C SER A 182 -6.80 -6.67 -8.43
N PRO A 183 -6.72 -5.46 -9.05
CA PRO A 183 -5.43 -4.78 -9.20
C PRO A 183 -4.74 -4.47 -7.87
N ALA A 184 -5.50 -4.09 -6.85
CA ALA A 184 -4.95 -3.78 -5.53
C ALA A 184 -4.49 -5.04 -4.80
N ILE A 185 -5.31 -6.11 -4.82
CA ILE A 185 -4.97 -7.39 -4.16
C ILE A 185 -3.76 -8.03 -4.85
N ASP A 186 -3.75 -8.06 -6.18
CA ASP A 186 -2.64 -8.60 -6.97
C ASP A 186 -1.34 -7.88 -6.63
N TRP A 187 -1.37 -6.55 -6.53
CA TRP A 187 -0.18 -5.77 -6.20
C TRP A 187 0.31 -6.02 -4.77
N ILE A 188 -0.60 -6.10 -3.80
CA ILE A 188 -0.24 -6.47 -2.42
C ILE A 188 0.42 -7.84 -2.40
N LEU A 189 -0.20 -8.83 -3.06
CA LEU A 189 0.30 -10.20 -3.10
C LEU A 189 1.64 -10.29 -3.83
N GLN A 190 1.84 -9.60 -4.95
CA GLN A 190 3.13 -9.55 -5.64
C GLN A 190 4.24 -9.01 -4.72
N CYS A 191 3.96 -7.96 -3.94
CA CYS A 191 4.92 -7.40 -2.99
C CYS A 191 5.32 -8.40 -1.90
N ILE A 192 4.35 -9.16 -1.35
CA ILE A 192 4.59 -10.01 -0.16
C ILE A 192 4.86 -11.49 -0.48
N ALA A 193 4.39 -12.02 -1.61
CA ALA A 193 4.55 -13.42 -2.00
C ALA A 193 5.87 -13.70 -2.73
N TYR A 194 6.44 -12.71 -3.43
CA TYR A 194 7.67 -12.89 -4.20
C TYR A 194 8.84 -13.33 -3.30
N ARG A 195 9.33 -14.56 -3.49
CA ARG A 195 10.36 -15.19 -2.63
C ARG A 195 9.98 -15.28 -1.14
N ALA A 196 8.69 -15.32 -0.83
CA ALA A 196 8.23 -15.56 0.54
C ALA A 196 8.59 -16.97 1.02
N ALA A 197 8.80 -17.10 2.34
CA ALA A 197 8.88 -18.40 3.00
C ALA A 197 7.57 -19.18 2.78
N GLU A 198 7.69 -20.50 2.65
CA GLU A 198 6.54 -21.37 2.44
C GLU A 198 5.54 -21.33 3.62
N THR A 199 6.04 -21.09 4.83
CA THR A 199 5.23 -20.88 6.03
C THR A 199 4.29 -19.69 5.89
N LEU A 200 4.78 -18.55 5.38
CA LEU A 200 3.98 -17.35 5.14
C LEU A 200 2.92 -17.59 4.05
N LEU A 201 3.30 -18.24 2.94
CA LEU A 201 2.35 -18.56 1.86
C LEU A 201 1.24 -19.51 2.34
N THR A 202 1.60 -20.49 3.18
CA THR A 202 0.64 -21.42 3.79
C THR A 202 -0.32 -20.69 4.73
N GLU A 203 0.19 -19.79 5.57
CA GLU A 203 -0.64 -18.97 6.45
C GLU A 203 -1.60 -18.06 5.67
N MET A 204 -1.11 -17.40 4.61
CA MET A 204 -1.94 -16.58 3.73
C MET A 204 -3.05 -17.39 3.07
N MET A 205 -2.75 -18.59 2.58
CA MET A 205 -3.72 -19.50 1.97
C MET A 205 -4.79 -19.93 2.99
N GLU A 206 -4.39 -20.35 4.19
CA GLU A 206 -5.33 -20.79 5.23
C GLU A 206 -6.25 -19.66 5.68
N ARG A 207 -5.73 -18.45 5.86
CA ARG A 207 -6.57 -17.29 6.18
C ARG A 207 -7.57 -16.96 5.06
N CYS A 208 -7.19 -17.13 3.79
CA CYS A 208 -8.13 -16.97 2.66
C CYS A 208 -9.20 -18.07 2.63
N ARG A 209 -8.86 -19.31 3.02
CA ARG A 209 -9.78 -20.45 3.11
C ARG A 209 -10.91 -20.19 4.10
N MET A 210 -10.60 -19.54 5.21
CA MET A 210 -11.56 -19.24 6.27
C MET A 210 -12.59 -18.16 5.87
N LEU A 211 -12.40 -17.49 4.73
CA LEU A 211 -13.33 -16.48 4.22
C LEU A 211 -14.31 -17.11 3.21
N GLY A 212 -15.60 -16.80 3.38
CA GLY A 212 -16.62 -17.11 2.37
C GLY A 212 -16.52 -16.17 1.15
N ASN A 213 -17.09 -16.57 0.01
CA ASN A 213 -17.07 -15.80 -1.25
C ASN A 213 -15.65 -15.36 -1.67
N ASN A 214 -14.67 -16.23 -1.48
CA ASN A 214 -13.24 -15.93 -1.65
C ASN A 214 -12.74 -16.12 -3.09
N ALA A 215 -13.61 -16.30 -4.09
CA ALA A 215 -13.21 -16.53 -5.48
C ALA A 215 -12.22 -15.47 -6.00
N LEU A 216 -12.47 -14.20 -5.65
CA LEU A 216 -11.56 -13.08 -5.94
C LEU A 216 -10.17 -13.28 -5.31
N LEU A 217 -10.14 -13.65 -4.02
CA LEU A 217 -8.90 -13.88 -3.27
C LEU A 217 -8.14 -15.08 -3.83
N LEU A 218 -8.85 -16.16 -4.14
CA LEU A 218 -8.29 -17.37 -4.74
C LEU A 218 -7.64 -17.08 -6.09
N ASN A 219 -8.32 -16.33 -6.96
CA ASN A 219 -7.77 -15.96 -8.26
C ASN A 219 -6.47 -15.14 -8.11
N SER A 220 -6.48 -14.18 -7.19
CA SER A 220 -5.31 -13.33 -6.92
C SER A 220 -4.15 -14.16 -6.33
N VAL A 221 -4.43 -15.09 -5.41
CA VAL A 221 -3.45 -16.02 -4.82
C VAL A 221 -2.84 -16.94 -5.87
N MET A 222 -3.67 -17.54 -6.74
CA MET A 222 -3.20 -18.41 -7.81
C MET A 222 -2.30 -17.66 -8.81
N SER A 223 -2.56 -16.37 -9.02
CA SER A 223 -1.77 -15.53 -9.93
C SER A 223 -0.45 -15.07 -9.32
N ALA A 224 -0.40 -14.83 -8.00
CA ALA A 224 0.76 -14.25 -7.33
C ALA A 224 1.72 -15.29 -6.72
N PHE A 225 1.24 -16.49 -6.38
CA PHE A 225 2.07 -17.50 -5.73
C PHE A 225 2.96 -18.24 -6.74
N ARG A 226 4.05 -18.82 -6.23
CA ARG A 226 4.96 -19.63 -7.06
C ARG A 226 4.22 -20.88 -7.56
N ALA A 227 4.42 -21.22 -8.83
CA ALA A 227 3.73 -22.34 -9.48
C ALA A 227 3.98 -23.67 -8.75
N GLU A 228 5.19 -23.89 -8.21
CA GLU A 228 5.53 -25.11 -7.47
C GLU A 228 4.71 -25.24 -6.18
N PHE A 229 4.48 -24.12 -5.49
CA PHE A 229 3.66 -24.10 -4.27
C PHE A 229 2.21 -24.46 -4.57
N ILE A 230 1.66 -23.91 -5.66
CA ILE A 230 0.29 -24.17 -6.10
C ILE A 230 0.15 -25.63 -6.55
N ALA A 231 1.07 -26.12 -7.38
CA ALA A 231 1.04 -27.50 -7.90
C ALA A 231 1.08 -28.54 -6.78
N ALA A 232 1.93 -28.33 -5.76
CA ALA A 232 2.01 -29.22 -4.60
C ALA A 232 0.72 -29.28 -3.76
N ARG A 233 -0.14 -28.28 -3.88
CA ARG A 233 -1.38 -28.10 -3.10
C ARG A 233 -2.62 -27.97 -3.99
N ALA A 234 -2.58 -28.48 -5.22
CA ALA A 234 -3.66 -28.30 -6.19
C ALA A 234 -5.02 -28.81 -5.66
N MET A 235 -5.02 -29.94 -4.95
CA MET A 235 -6.23 -30.50 -4.34
C MET A 235 -6.82 -29.60 -3.24
N ASP A 236 -5.96 -28.93 -2.48
CA ASP A 236 -6.38 -27.96 -1.46
C ASP A 236 -7.06 -26.74 -2.09
N PHE A 237 -6.52 -26.24 -3.21
CA PHE A 237 -7.10 -25.14 -3.97
C PHE A 237 -8.44 -25.54 -4.61
N ILE A 238 -8.53 -26.73 -5.20
CA ILE A 238 -9.79 -27.27 -5.74
C ILE A 238 -10.85 -27.34 -4.64
N GLY A 239 -10.50 -27.81 -3.43
CA GLY A 239 -11.42 -27.86 -2.29
C GLY A 239 -11.91 -26.49 -1.80
N MET A 240 -11.21 -25.42 -2.14
CA MET A 240 -11.59 -24.03 -1.81
C MET A 240 -12.52 -23.40 -2.86
N ILE A 241 -12.57 -23.95 -4.08
CA ILE A 241 -13.50 -23.52 -5.13
C ILE A 241 -14.84 -24.23 -4.86
N LYS A 242 -15.73 -23.56 -4.12
CA LYS A 242 -17.10 -24.03 -3.84
C LYS A 242 -18.12 -22.97 -4.22
#